data_AF-A0A1F6EHK3-F1
#
_entry.id   AF-A0A1F6EHK3-F1
#
_cell.length_a   1.000
_cell.length_b   1.000
_cell.length_c   1.000
_cell.angle_alpha   90.00
_cell.angle_beta   90.00
_cell.angle_gamma   90.00
#
_symmetry.space_group_name_H-M   'P 1'
#
loop_
_entity.id
_entity.type
_entity.pdbx_description
1 polymer ?
#
loop_
_entity_poly.entity_id
_entity_poly.type
_entity_poly.pdbx_seq_one_letter_code
_entity_poly.pdbx_strand_id
1 'polypeptide(L)'
;MAGVGQKGSVKNVADGYALNMLIPNRMAEAATSEKLKMIEKQMAEKRAANATREKEWSEIVKKIDGKTLQLKANASQQGYLYEKISSSQIERAIEREWHMHVPADSISPKMAIKQAGEWPVEIRLGNHKATMTISVIS
;
A
#
# COMPACT_ATOMS: atom_id res chain seq x y z
N MET A 1 -10.42 16.69 -18.26
CA MET A 1 -10.22 15.92 -19.51
C MET A 1 -10.97 14.60 -19.39
N ALA A 2 -12.18 14.54 -19.92
CA ALA A 2 -13.05 13.37 -19.90
C ALA A 2 -13.04 12.76 -21.30
N GLY A 3 -12.51 11.55 -21.47
CA GLY A 3 -12.55 10.91 -22.79
C GLY A 3 -11.68 9.68 -22.99
N VAL A 4 -10.67 9.46 -22.15
CA VAL A 4 -9.81 8.27 -22.27
C VAL A 4 -10.34 7.21 -21.31
N GLY A 5 -10.92 6.14 -21.84
CA GLY A 5 -11.36 4.99 -21.06
C GLY A 5 -10.21 4.46 -20.20
N GLN A 6 -10.51 3.94 -19.01
CA GLN A 6 -9.49 3.31 -18.18
C GLN A 6 -8.98 2.04 -18.88
N LYS A 7 -7.69 1.74 -18.74
CA LYS A 7 -7.09 0.53 -19.29
C LYS A 7 -7.86 -0.70 -18.82
N GLY A 8 -8.47 -1.44 -19.76
CA GLY A 8 -9.28 -2.63 -19.48
C GLY A 8 -10.79 -2.38 -19.29
N SER A 9 -11.29 -1.16 -19.46
CA SER A 9 -12.73 -0.89 -19.45
C SER A 9 -13.37 -1.19 -20.81
N VAL A 10 -14.51 -1.88 -20.79
CA VAL A 10 -15.35 -2.10 -21.98
C VAL A 10 -16.34 -0.93 -22.08
N LYS A 11 -16.35 -0.22 -23.21
CA LYS A 11 -17.26 0.91 -23.44
C LYS A 11 -17.88 0.80 -24.83
N ASN A 12 -19.18 1.05 -24.90
CA ASN A 12 -19.87 1.16 -26.18
C ASN A 12 -19.54 2.52 -26.83
N VAL A 13 -19.15 2.51 -28.10
CA VAL A 13 -18.76 3.69 -28.88
C VAL A 13 -19.36 3.59 -30.28
N ALA A 14 -19.50 4.72 -30.98
CA ALA A 14 -19.98 4.70 -32.36
C ALA A 14 -19.01 3.95 -33.28
N ASP A 15 -19.54 3.15 -34.21
CA ASP A 15 -18.74 2.30 -35.11
C ASP A 15 -17.71 3.10 -35.91
N GLY A 16 -18.10 4.25 -36.45
CA GLY A 16 -17.19 5.14 -37.18
C GLY A 16 -16.07 5.70 -36.31
N TYR A 17 -16.30 5.91 -35.01
CA TYR A 17 -15.28 6.36 -34.07
C TYR A 17 -14.33 5.21 -33.70
N ALA A 18 -14.84 3.99 -33.54
CA ALA A 18 -14.01 2.80 -33.31
C ALA A 18 -13.11 2.50 -34.52
N LEU A 19 -13.68 2.45 -35.72
CA LEU A 19 -13.00 2.03 -36.94
C LEU A 19 -12.05 3.09 -37.51
N ASN A 20 -12.39 4.38 -37.44
CA ASN A 20 -11.56 5.44 -38.04
C ASN A 20 -10.56 6.05 -37.07
N MET A 21 -10.84 6.01 -35.76
CA MET A 21 -10.01 6.71 -34.78
C MET A 21 -9.39 5.76 -33.76
N LEU A 22 -10.17 4.92 -33.08
CA LEU A 22 -9.65 4.17 -31.94
C LEU A 22 -8.79 2.96 -32.33
N ILE A 23 -9.24 2.14 -33.29
CA ILE A 23 -8.52 0.93 -33.71
C ILE A 23 -7.23 1.28 -34.50
N PRO A 24 -7.25 2.19 -35.50
CA PRO A 24 -6.04 2.52 -36.25
C PRO A 24 -4.95 3.16 -35.40
N ASN A 25 -5.34 4.02 -34.43
CA ASN A 25 -4.42 4.65 -33.49
C ASN A 25 -4.07 3.75 -32.28
N ARG A 26 -4.48 2.47 -32.28
CA ARG A 26 -4.22 1.50 -31.19
C ARG A 26 -4.72 1.96 -29.81
N MET A 27 -5.78 2.75 -29.78
CA MET A 27 -6.40 3.27 -28.55
C MET A 27 -7.52 2.36 -28.02
N ALA A 28 -8.05 1.45 -28.85
CA ALA A 28 -9.03 0.44 -28.43
C ALA A 28 -8.88 -0.85 -29.26
N GLU A 29 -9.45 -1.93 -28.73
CA GLU A 29 -9.53 -3.22 -29.39
C GLU A 29 -10.99 -3.69 -29.43
N ALA A 30 -11.36 -4.44 -30.47
CA ALA A 30 -12.70 -5.00 -30.59
C ALA A 30 -13.01 -5.91 -29.38
N ALA A 31 -14.19 -5.71 -28.77
CA ALA A 31 -14.66 -6.50 -27.65
C ALA A 31 -15.19 -7.87 -28.12
N THR A 32 -14.32 -8.73 -28.64
CA THR A 32 -14.67 -10.11 -29.01
C THR A 32 -15.03 -10.93 -27.78
N SER A 33 -15.83 -11.99 -27.94
CA SER A 33 -16.22 -12.87 -26.83
C SER A 33 -15.02 -13.45 -26.06
N GLU A 34 -13.91 -13.73 -26.74
CA GLU A 34 -12.66 -14.16 -26.10
C GLU A 34 -12.02 -13.07 -25.25
N LYS A 35 -11.94 -11.83 -25.78
CA LYS A 35 -11.38 -10.69 -25.05
C LYS A 35 -12.26 -10.30 -23.85
N LEU A 36 -13.58 -10.37 -24.00
CA LEU A 36 -14.51 -10.15 -22.90
C LEU A 36 -14.29 -11.17 -21.78
N LYS A 37 -14.21 -12.47 -22.10
CA LYS A 37 -13.91 -13.52 -21.10
C LYS A 37 -12.55 -13.32 -20.44
N MET A 38 -11.54 -12.90 -21.20
CA MET A 38 -10.20 -12.61 -20.67
C MET A 38 -10.23 -11.42 -19.69
N ILE A 39 -10.93 -10.33 -20.04
CA ILE A 39 -11.10 -9.17 -19.17
C ILE A 39 -11.87 -9.55 -17.91
N GLU A 40 -12.95 -10.32 -18.02
CA GLU A 40 -13.72 -10.81 -16.87
C GLU A 40 -12.86 -11.66 -15.94
N LYS A 41 -12.08 -12.60 -16.48
CA LYS A 41 -11.16 -13.43 -15.70
C LYS A 41 -10.11 -12.58 -14.98
N GLN A 42 -9.46 -11.65 -15.68
CA GLN A 42 -8.49 -10.73 -15.06
C GLN A 42 -9.12 -9.85 -13.98
N MET A 43 -10.35 -9.38 -14.20
CA MET A 43 -11.09 -8.58 -13.22
C MET A 43 -11.46 -9.42 -11.99
N ALA A 44 -11.88 -10.67 -12.18
CA ALA A 44 -12.17 -11.61 -11.10
C ALA A 44 -10.92 -11.94 -10.29
N GLU A 45 -9.79 -12.23 -10.94
CA GLU A 45 -8.50 -12.47 -10.30
C GLU A 45 -8.03 -11.26 -9.50
N LYS A 46 -8.10 -10.06 -10.08
CA LYS A 46 -7.77 -8.81 -9.36
C LYS A 46 -8.67 -8.57 -8.17
N ARG A 47 -9.99 -8.81 -8.30
CA ARG A 47 -10.93 -8.68 -7.18
C ARG A 47 -10.63 -9.67 -6.07
N ALA A 48 -10.33 -10.92 -6.41
CA ALA A 48 -9.95 -11.94 -5.45
C ALA A 48 -8.65 -11.57 -4.71
N ALA A 49 -7.62 -11.15 -5.45
CA ALA A 49 -6.35 -10.71 -4.86
C ALA A 49 -6.53 -9.49 -3.93
N ASN A 50 -7.32 -8.50 -4.36
CA ASN A 50 -7.61 -7.32 -3.53
C ASN A 50 -8.40 -7.70 -2.27
N ALA A 51 -9.37 -8.61 -2.36
CA ALA A 51 -10.14 -9.06 -1.21
C ALA A 51 -9.27 -9.82 -0.20
N THR A 52 -8.34 -10.66 -0.66
CA THR A 52 -7.37 -11.32 0.22
C THR A 52 -6.47 -10.29 0.91
N ARG A 53 -5.94 -9.33 0.14
CA ARG A 53 -5.07 -8.27 0.66
C ARG A 53 -5.77 -7.38 1.69
N GLU A 54 -7.03 -7.03 1.46
CA GLU A 54 -7.81 -6.23 2.41
C GLU A 54 -8.03 -7.00 3.72
N LYS A 55 -8.28 -8.32 3.65
CA LYS A 55 -8.38 -9.17 4.84
C LYS A 55 -7.06 -9.21 5.62
N GLU A 56 -5.95 -9.44 4.93
CA GLU A 56 -4.60 -9.45 5.55
C GLU A 56 -4.32 -8.10 6.23
N TRP A 57 -4.60 -6.98 5.54
CA TRP A 57 -4.45 -5.64 6.10
C TRP A 57 -5.33 -5.40 7.32
N SER A 58 -6.59 -5.84 7.29
CA SER A 58 -7.47 -5.75 8.45
C SER A 58 -6.94 -6.54 9.65
N GLU A 59 -6.37 -7.72 9.44
CA GLU A 59 -5.78 -8.53 10.51
C GLU A 59 -4.51 -7.88 11.08
N ILE A 60 -3.64 -7.36 10.21
CA ILE A 60 -2.42 -6.65 10.62
C ILE A 60 -2.78 -5.43 11.47
N VAL A 61 -3.72 -4.60 11.01
CA VAL A 61 -4.16 -3.41 11.75
C VAL A 61 -4.69 -3.77 13.12
N LYS A 62 -5.55 -4.80 13.23
CA LYS A 62 -6.06 -5.27 14.53
C LYS A 62 -4.97 -5.77 15.47
N LYS A 63 -3.90 -6.36 14.94
CA LYS A 63 -2.78 -6.88 15.75
C LYS A 63 -1.81 -5.78 16.19
N ILE A 64 -1.68 -4.71 15.41
CA ILE A 64 -0.73 -3.62 15.69
C ILE A 64 -1.37 -2.49 16.51
N ASP A 65 -2.68 -2.28 16.38
CA ASP A 65 -3.37 -1.20 17.08
C ASP A 65 -3.21 -1.32 18.60
N GLY A 66 -2.67 -0.25 19.21
CA GLY A 66 -2.35 -0.19 20.63
C GLY A 66 -1.08 -0.93 21.06
N LYS A 67 -0.32 -1.54 20.15
CA LYS A 67 0.95 -2.18 20.49
C LYS A 67 2.10 -1.18 20.61
N THR A 68 3.12 -1.60 21.36
CA THR A 68 4.39 -0.91 21.46
C THR A 68 5.48 -1.74 20.78
N LEU A 69 6.16 -1.15 19.79
CA LEU A 69 7.32 -1.73 19.13
C LEU A 69 8.59 -1.24 19.81
N GLN A 70 9.43 -2.16 20.27
CA GLN A 70 10.69 -1.80 20.94
C GLN A 70 11.85 -1.82 19.94
N LEU A 71 12.50 -0.67 19.76
CA LEU A 71 13.66 -0.52 18.89
C LEU A 71 14.91 -0.29 19.73
N LYS A 72 15.90 -1.18 19.59
CA LYS A 72 17.21 -0.99 20.21
C LYS A 72 18.06 -0.11 19.31
N ALA A 73 18.47 1.05 19.81
CA ALA A 73 19.31 1.99 19.07
C ALA A 73 20.24 2.74 20.01
N ASN A 74 21.51 2.89 19.63
CA ASN A 74 22.48 3.62 20.44
C ASN A 74 22.09 5.11 20.53
N ALA A 75 22.00 5.60 21.76
CA ALA A 75 21.76 7.01 22.06
C ALA A 75 22.96 7.63 22.78
N SER A 76 23.19 8.92 22.55
CA SER A 76 24.13 9.74 23.31
C SER A 76 23.61 9.99 24.73
N GLN A 77 24.48 10.45 25.64
CA GLN A 77 24.08 10.83 27.01
C GLN A 77 23.01 11.93 27.06
N GLN A 78 22.86 12.73 25.99
CA GLN A 78 21.80 13.73 25.85
C GLN A 78 20.50 13.17 25.24
N GLY A 79 20.42 11.88 24.94
CA GLY A 79 19.23 11.21 24.41
C GLY A 79 19.07 11.26 22.88
N TYR A 80 19.98 11.90 22.15
CA TYR A 80 20.00 11.86 20.69
C TYR A 80 20.52 10.54 20.15
N LEU A 81 19.84 9.98 19.16
CA LEU A 81 20.24 8.73 18.49
C LEU A 81 21.41 8.99 17.55
N TYR A 82 22.41 8.09 17.59
CA TYR A 82 23.51 8.11 16.63
C TYR A 82 23.01 7.78 15.21
N GLU A 83 22.04 6.86 15.12
CA GLU A 83 21.37 6.51 13.88
C GLU A 83 19.91 6.94 13.92
N LYS A 84 19.49 7.68 12.90
CA LYS A 84 18.09 8.07 12.73
C LYS A 84 17.24 6.83 12.42
N ILE A 85 16.12 6.69 13.11
CA ILE A 85 15.16 5.62 12.83
C ILE A 85 14.21 6.12 11.75
N SER A 86 14.31 5.52 10.56
CA SER A 86 13.44 5.80 9.41
C SER A 86 12.28 4.82 9.33
N SER A 87 11.24 5.16 8.56
CA SER A 87 10.09 4.28 8.29
C SER A 87 10.53 2.89 7.77
N SER A 88 11.60 2.81 6.97
CA SER A 88 12.16 1.53 6.50
C SER A 88 12.81 0.69 7.61
N GLN A 89 13.36 1.32 8.66
CA GLN A 89 13.83 0.56 9.83
C GLN A 89 12.67 0.02 10.65
N ILE A 90 11.60 0.81 10.79
CA ILE A 90 10.37 0.40 11.48
C ILE A 90 9.71 -0.78 10.75
N GLU A 91 9.57 -0.69 9.43
CA GLU A 91 9.08 -1.80 8.58
C GLU A 91 9.86 -3.09 8.83
N ARG A 92 11.20 -3.04 8.77
CA ARG A 92 12.05 -4.21 9.01
C ARG A 92 11.91 -4.77 10.42
N ALA A 93 11.71 -3.90 11.42
CA ALA A 93 11.51 -4.34 12.80
C ALA A 93 10.16 -5.04 12.97
N ILE A 94 9.08 -4.51 12.39
CA ILE A 94 7.76 -5.15 12.36
C ILE A 94 7.83 -6.51 11.68
N GLU A 95 8.53 -6.60 10.54
CA GLU A 95 8.69 -7.86 9.81
C GLU A 95 9.48 -8.90 10.62
N ARG A 96 10.52 -8.47 11.35
CA ARG A 96 11.32 -9.36 12.20
C ARG A 96 10.60 -9.83 13.45
N GLU A 97 9.89 -8.92 14.13
CA GLU A 97 9.30 -9.21 15.44
C GLU A 97 7.93 -9.88 15.32
N TRP A 98 7.12 -9.43 14.35
CA TRP A 98 5.72 -9.84 14.23
C TRP A 98 5.44 -10.63 12.95
N HIS A 99 6.42 -10.83 12.08
CA HIS A 99 6.28 -11.53 10.79
C HIS A 99 5.15 -10.94 9.92
N MET A 100 4.97 -9.63 9.99
CA MET A 100 3.96 -8.89 9.23
C MET A 100 4.64 -7.96 8.24
N HIS A 101 4.10 -7.88 7.03
CA HIS A 101 4.60 -6.96 6.02
C HIS A 101 3.81 -5.65 6.05
N VAL A 102 4.45 -4.58 6.54
CA VAL A 102 3.90 -3.22 6.57
C VAL A 102 4.80 -2.31 5.73
N PRO A 103 4.34 -1.78 4.58
CA PRO A 103 5.17 -0.93 3.74
C PRO A 103 5.57 0.35 4.47
N ALA A 104 6.84 0.78 4.36
CA ALA A 104 7.31 2.03 4.96
C ALA A 104 6.48 3.27 4.58
N ASP A 105 5.95 3.33 3.35
CA ASP A 105 5.07 4.42 2.88
C ASP A 105 3.74 4.53 3.64
N SER A 106 3.33 3.45 4.29
CA SER A 106 2.10 3.36 5.09
C SER A 106 2.29 3.93 6.49
N ILE A 107 3.53 4.21 6.91
CA ILE A 107 3.89 4.62 8.28
C ILE A 107 4.00 6.15 8.36
N SER A 108 3.33 6.74 9.35
CA SER A 108 3.35 8.17 9.66
C SER A 108 3.80 8.41 11.10
N PRO A 109 4.62 9.45 11.40
CA PRO A 109 5.11 10.48 10.48
C PRO A 109 6.22 9.97 9.55
N LYS A 110 6.33 10.56 8.35
CA LYS A 110 7.41 10.25 7.38
C LYS A 110 8.80 10.77 7.82
N MET A 111 8.84 11.51 8.93
CA MET A 111 10.08 12.04 9.48
C MET A 111 10.78 10.98 10.33
N ALA A 112 12.10 10.91 10.22
CA ALA A 112 12.89 9.98 11.01
C ALA A 112 12.95 10.42 12.49
N ILE A 113 12.88 9.44 13.41
CA ILE A 113 13.04 9.65 14.85
C ILE A 113 14.53 9.85 15.14
N LYS A 114 14.87 10.91 15.88
CA LYS A 114 16.26 11.30 16.18
C LYS A 114 16.61 11.26 17.67
N GLN A 115 15.64 10.97 18.52
CA GLN A 115 15.81 10.93 19.97
C GLN A 115 15.21 9.64 20.54
N ALA A 116 15.88 9.08 21.54
CA ALA A 116 15.35 7.97 22.30
C ALA A 116 14.09 8.40 23.09
N GLY A 117 13.16 7.48 23.29
CA GLY A 117 11.87 7.76 23.93
C GLY A 117 10.70 7.08 23.22
N GLU A 118 9.49 7.48 23.59
CA GLU A 118 8.25 6.97 23.06
C GLU A 118 7.67 7.90 22.00
N TRP A 119 7.42 7.36 20.81
CA TRP A 119 6.92 8.11 19.67
C TRP A 119 5.64 7.47 19.14
N PRO A 120 4.50 8.16 19.13
CA PRO A 120 3.29 7.64 18.52
C PRO A 120 3.45 7.65 16.99
N VAL A 121 3.08 6.54 16.36
CA VAL A 121 3.06 6.39 14.90
C VAL A 121 1.70 5.85 14.45
N GLU A 122 1.27 6.29 13.27
CA GLU A 122 0.04 5.84 12.62
C GLU A 122 0.41 5.00 11.39
N ILE A 123 -0.18 3.82 11.28
CA ILE A 123 -0.08 2.96 10.08
C ILE A 123 -1.39 3.06 9.31
N ARG A 124 -1.30 3.33 8.00
CA ARG A 124 -2.45 3.29 7.07
C ARG A 124 -2.27 2.22 6.02
N LEU A 125 -3.07 1.16 6.08
CA LEU A 125 -3.11 0.09 5.09
C LEU A 125 -4.47 0.11 4.39
N GLY A 126 -4.50 0.58 3.14
CA GLY A 126 -5.75 0.74 2.40
C GLY A 126 -6.72 1.70 3.12
N ASN A 127 -7.91 1.20 3.47
CA ASN A 127 -8.91 1.94 4.23
C ASN A 127 -8.78 1.77 5.75
N HIS A 128 -7.81 1.00 6.22
CA HIS A 128 -7.61 0.70 7.63
C HIS A 128 -6.50 1.58 8.24
N LYS A 129 -6.71 1.99 9.49
CA LYS A 129 -5.76 2.79 10.27
C LYS A 129 -5.48 2.10 11.60
N ALA A 130 -4.23 2.10 12.03
CA ALA A 130 -3.79 1.63 13.33
C ALA A 130 -2.91 2.69 13.98
N THR A 131 -2.97 2.80 15.30
CA THR A 131 -2.02 3.60 16.08
C THR A 131 -1.12 2.69 16.89
N MET A 132 0.18 2.94 16.86
CA MET A 132 1.16 2.19 17.66
C MET A 132 2.15 3.16 18.30
N THR A 133 2.77 2.73 19.39
CA THR A 133 3.88 3.48 20.01
C THR A 133 5.21 2.82 19.67
N ILE A 134 6.21 3.61 19.30
CA ILE A 134 7.58 3.14 19.13
C ILE A 134 8.37 3.55 20.38
N SER A 135 8.86 2.56 21.12
CA SER A 135 9.74 2.79 22.26
C SER A 135 11.18 2.53 21.86
N VAL A 136 12.01 3.56 21.87
CA VAL A 136 13.42 3.46 21.52
C VAL A 136 14.24 3.30 22.80
N ILE A 137 14.90 2.15 22.93
CA ILE A 137 15.70 1.77 24.10
C ILE A 137 17.18 1.84 23.71
N SER A 138 17.97 2.53 24.56
CA SER A 138 19.43 2.65 24.42
C SER A 138 20.16 1.46 25.04
#